data_AF-A0A534YIT0-F1
#
_entry.id   AF-A0A534YIT0-F1
#
_cell.length_a   1.000
_cell.length_b   1.000
_cell.length_c   1.000
_cell.angle_alpha   90.00
_cell.angle_beta   90.00
_cell.angle_gamma   90.00
#
_symmetry.space_group_name_H-M   'P 1'
#
loop_
_entity.id
_entity.type
_entity.pdbx_description
1 polymer ?
#
loop_
_entity_poly.entity_id
_entity_poly.type
_entity_poly.pdbx_seq_one_letter_code
_entity_poly.pdbx_strand_id
1 'polypeptide(L)'
;MSPAASSLATGDFESAAGSLRARRGKTVAFAPLFDSYTMLKVNESVELRFRAREALSGIPIRPQDISFSLRHAANGRSRELPVKAVRRGVFEIAFTPECAAGRSRPRE
;
A
#
# COMPACT_ATOMS: atom_id res chain seq x y z
N MET A 1 31.96 -5.98 -52.90
CA MET A 1 32.64 -6.70 -51.82
C MET A 1 32.28 -6.02 -50.51
N SER A 2 31.61 -6.73 -49.60
CA SER A 2 31.45 -6.32 -48.18
C SER A 2 32.80 -6.43 -47.45
N PRO A 3 32.98 -5.72 -46.32
CA PRO A 3 32.64 -6.33 -45.03
C PRO A 3 31.94 -5.39 -44.03
N ALA A 4 31.31 -6.02 -43.05
CA ALA A 4 30.66 -5.45 -41.87
C ALA A 4 31.64 -5.35 -40.69
N ALA A 5 31.38 -4.40 -39.76
CA ALA A 5 31.20 -4.64 -38.31
C ALA A 5 31.41 -3.36 -37.47
N SER A 6 30.30 -2.92 -36.86
CA SER A 6 30.10 -2.47 -35.47
C SER A 6 31.26 -1.84 -34.67
N SER A 7 30.99 -0.69 -34.04
CA SER A 7 30.82 -0.62 -32.56
C SER A 7 30.47 0.79 -32.04
N LEU A 8 29.28 0.84 -31.42
CA LEU A 8 28.93 1.46 -30.14
C LEU A 8 29.07 2.99 -29.95
N ALA A 9 27.89 3.61 -29.97
CA ALA A 9 27.56 4.91 -29.42
C ALA A 9 28.07 5.09 -27.98
N THR A 10 28.81 6.17 -27.76
CA THR A 10 29.08 6.71 -26.42
C THR A 10 27.80 7.41 -25.97
N GLY A 11 27.01 6.70 -25.15
CA GLY A 11 25.76 7.21 -24.61
C GLY A 11 26.00 8.38 -23.66
N ASP A 12 25.35 9.49 -23.97
CA ASP A 12 25.01 10.55 -23.01
C ASP A 12 24.35 9.91 -21.78
N PHE A 13 25.05 9.90 -20.65
CA PHE A 13 24.45 9.67 -19.34
C PHE A 13 23.72 10.95 -18.90
N GLU A 14 22.73 11.35 -19.68
CA GLU A 14 21.78 12.38 -19.29
C GLU A 14 20.77 11.74 -18.33
N SER A 15 21.11 11.84 -17.03
CA SER A 15 20.22 11.86 -15.88
C SER A 15 18.81 11.28 -16.10
N ALA A 16 18.69 9.96 -15.92
CA ALA A 16 17.44 9.22 -15.82
C ALA A 16 16.54 9.64 -14.62
N ALA A 17 16.85 10.76 -13.95
CA ALA A 17 15.98 11.41 -12.97
C ALA A 17 14.80 12.16 -13.61
N GLY A 18 14.86 12.46 -14.91
CA GLY A 18 13.80 13.17 -15.64
C GLY A 18 12.60 12.31 -16.09
N SER A 19 12.81 11.00 -16.31
CA SER A 19 11.79 10.13 -16.92
C SER A 19 10.81 9.49 -15.92
N LEU A 20 11.22 9.33 -14.65
CA LEU A 20 10.34 8.77 -13.61
C LEU A 20 9.29 9.75 -13.09
N ARG A 21 9.43 11.06 -13.35
CA ARG A 21 8.42 12.07 -12.95
C ARG A 21 7.20 12.13 -13.87
N ALA A 22 7.29 11.61 -15.11
CA ALA A 22 6.23 11.70 -16.12
C ALA A 22 5.19 10.55 -16.07
N ARG A 23 5.43 9.49 -15.30
CA ARG A 23 4.44 8.46 -14.97
C ARG A 23 4.10 8.45 -13.49
N ARG A 24 3.88 9.63 -12.89
CA ARG A 24 3.26 9.70 -11.58
C ARG A 24 1.81 9.24 -11.74
N GLY A 25 1.62 7.92 -11.67
CA GLY A 25 0.31 7.30 -11.52
C GLY A 25 -0.42 8.08 -10.44
N LYS A 26 -1.49 8.72 -10.88
CA LYS A 26 -2.43 9.47 -10.06
C LYS A 26 -2.66 8.72 -8.73
N THR A 27 -2.08 9.23 -7.65
CA THR A 27 -2.02 8.51 -6.36
C THR A 27 -3.38 8.59 -5.67
N VAL A 28 -4.01 7.45 -5.43
CA VAL A 28 -5.22 7.37 -4.61
C VAL A 28 -4.81 7.56 -3.15
N ALA A 29 -5.39 8.56 -2.48
CA ALA A 29 -5.19 8.77 -1.05
C ALA A 29 -6.34 8.13 -0.27
N PHE A 30 -6.08 7.68 0.96
CA PHE A 30 -7.13 7.17 1.87
C PHE A 30 -7.17 8.02 3.14
N ALA A 31 -8.37 8.41 3.57
CA ALA A 31 -8.60 9.02 4.88
C ALA A 31 -9.26 8.01 5.83
N PRO A 32 -8.79 7.91 7.09
CA PRO A 32 -9.50 7.13 8.10
C PRO A 32 -10.85 7.78 8.40
N LEU A 33 -11.88 6.95 8.60
CA LEU A 33 -13.20 7.32 9.11
C LEU A 33 -13.40 6.84 10.55
N PHE A 34 -12.30 6.61 11.25
CA PHE A 34 -12.22 6.27 12.66
C PHE A 34 -11.18 7.18 13.30
N ASP A 35 -11.22 7.28 14.62
CA ASP A 35 -10.18 8.00 15.36
C ASP A 35 -8.92 7.13 15.48
N SER A 36 -7.81 7.61 14.90
CA SER A 36 -6.52 6.91 14.89
C SER A 36 -5.88 6.79 16.26
N TYR A 37 -6.36 7.55 17.25
CA TYR A 37 -5.88 7.49 18.63
C TYR A 37 -6.75 6.60 19.53
N THR A 38 -7.81 6.00 18.98
CA THR A 38 -8.65 5.06 19.72
C THR A 38 -7.84 3.82 20.12
N MET A 39 -7.88 3.50 21.42
CA MET A 39 -7.35 2.25 21.92
C MET A 39 -8.27 1.09 21.57
N LEU A 40 -7.73 0.10 20.86
CA LEU A 40 -8.46 -1.11 20.49
C LEU A 40 -8.25 -2.21 21.52
N LYS A 41 -9.32 -2.91 21.89
CA LYS A 41 -9.24 -4.05 22.80
C LYS A 41 -8.67 -5.26 22.08
N VAL A 42 -7.75 -5.95 22.74
CA VAL A 42 -7.13 -7.17 22.23
C VAL A 42 -8.18 -8.27 22.11
N ASN A 43 -8.09 -9.06 21.04
CA ASN A 43 -9.01 -10.15 20.68
C ASN A 43 -10.46 -9.72 20.39
N GLU A 44 -10.73 -8.41 20.33
CA GLU A 44 -12.03 -7.88 19.92
C GLU A 44 -11.94 -7.38 18.47
N SER A 45 -12.89 -7.82 17.63
CA SER A 45 -12.94 -7.40 16.23
C SER A 45 -13.52 -5.99 16.12
N VAL A 46 -12.87 -5.14 15.33
CA VAL A 46 -13.32 -3.78 15.00
C VAL A 46 -13.40 -3.60 13.49
N GLU A 47 -14.38 -2.82 13.04
CA GLU A 47 -14.52 -2.41 11.65
C GLU A 47 -13.80 -1.07 11.41
N LEU A 48 -12.65 -1.12 10.75
CA LEU A 48 -11.92 0.07 10.35
C LEU A 48 -12.39 0.53 8.97
N ARG A 49 -12.85 1.78 8.88
CA ARG A 49 -13.34 2.35 7.62
C ARG A 49 -12.38 3.39 7.05
N PHE A 50 -12.17 3.32 5.75
CA PHE A 50 -11.31 4.23 5.00
C PHE A 50 -12.07 4.81 3.81
N ARG A 51 -11.99 6.13 3.63
CA ARG A 51 -12.52 6.82 2.46
C ARG A 51 -11.39 7.06 1.46
N ALA A 52 -11.55 6.57 0.24
CA ALA A 52 -10.69 6.99 -0.86
C ALA A 52 -10.95 8.47 -1.19
N ARG A 53 -9.91 9.30 -1.05
CA ARG A 53 -9.86 10.66 -1.53
C ARG A 53 -9.20 10.61 -2.91
N GLU A 54 -9.93 11.13 -3.91
CA GLU A 54 -9.48 11.25 -5.30
C GLU A 54 -9.34 9.93 -6.07
N ALA A 55 -10.38 9.60 -6.84
CA ALA A 55 -10.17 8.94 -8.12
C ALA A 55 -9.89 10.04 -9.15
N LEU A 56 -8.61 10.35 -9.40
CA LEU A 56 -8.18 11.42 -10.31
C LEU A 56 -8.65 11.25 -11.78
N SER A 57 -9.40 10.19 -12.09
CA SER A 57 -9.98 9.89 -13.40
C SER A 57 -11.52 9.90 -13.43
N GLY A 58 -12.20 10.17 -12.30
CA GLY A 58 -13.66 10.02 -12.19
C GLY A 58 -14.14 8.56 -12.20
N ILE A 59 -13.23 7.61 -12.42
CA ILE A 59 -13.49 6.17 -12.39
C ILE A 59 -13.65 5.73 -10.93
N PRO A 60 -14.79 5.14 -10.54
CA PRO A 60 -14.94 4.59 -9.20
C PRO A 60 -13.86 3.54 -8.91
N ILE A 61 -13.17 3.67 -7.78
CA ILE A 61 -12.21 2.66 -7.36
C ILE A 61 -12.98 1.44 -6.88
N ARG A 62 -12.68 0.26 -7.43
CA ARG A 62 -13.33 -1.00 -7.05
C ARG A 62 -12.51 -1.71 -5.97
N PRO A 63 -13.12 -2.61 -5.17
CA PRO A 63 -12.40 -3.38 -4.16
C PRO A 63 -11.16 -4.10 -4.70
N GLN A 64 -11.25 -4.70 -5.89
CA GLN A 64 -10.16 -5.43 -6.53
C GLN A 64 -8.98 -4.55 -6.97
N ASP A 65 -9.17 -3.23 -7.02
CA ASP A 65 -8.13 -2.27 -7.42
C ASP A 65 -7.33 -1.78 -6.18
N ILE A 66 -7.64 -2.26 -4.97
CA ILE A 66 -7.03 -1.85 -3.70
C ILE A 66 -6.65 -3.06 -2.87
N SER A 67 -5.53 -2.98 -2.17
CA SER A 67 -5.19 -3.88 -1.07
C SER A 67 -4.89 -3.08 0.19
N PHE A 68 -5.21 -3.66 1.35
CA PHE A 68 -4.82 -3.13 2.64
C PHE A 68 -3.94 -4.14 3.35
N SER A 69 -2.87 -3.65 3.97
CA SER A 69 -1.96 -4.50 4.72
C SER A 69 -1.64 -3.89 6.08
N LEU A 70 -1.52 -4.77 7.07
CA LEU A 70 -1.10 -4.43 8.43
C LEU A 70 0.37 -4.76 8.61
N ARG A 71 1.13 -3.84 9.18
CA ARG A 71 2.53 -4.04 9.55
C ARG A 71 2.75 -3.56 10.98
N HIS A 72 3.36 -4.41 11.82
CA HIS A 72 3.78 -4.02 13.16
C HIS A 72 5.12 -3.30 13.06
N ALA A 73 5.11 -1.97 13.24
CA ALA A 73 6.24 -1.06 13.03
C ALA A 73 6.74 -0.97 11.58
N ALA A 74 7.56 0.07 11.29
CA ALA A 74 8.00 0.39 9.93
C ALA A 74 8.77 -0.73 9.22
N ASN A 75 9.33 -1.71 9.96
CA ASN A 75 10.12 -2.82 9.43
C ASN A 75 9.50 -4.22 9.66
N GLY A 76 8.28 -4.33 10.21
CA GLY A 76 7.63 -5.62 10.48
C GLY A 76 7.26 -6.44 9.23
N ARG A 77 6.68 -7.63 9.42
CA ARG A 77 6.04 -8.35 8.32
C ARG A 77 4.69 -7.71 8.01
N SER A 78 4.36 -7.62 6.73
CA SER A 78 3.05 -7.17 6.28
C SER A 78 2.09 -8.37 6.18
N ARG A 79 0.87 -8.21 6.67
CA ARG A 79 -0.25 -9.16 6.53
C ARG A 79 -1.36 -8.48 5.75
N GLU A 80 -1.82 -9.09 4.68
CA GLU A 80 -2.97 -8.59 3.92
C GLU A 80 -4.27 -8.76 4.75
N LEU A 81 -5.13 -7.75 4.68
CA LEU A 81 -6.41 -7.74 5.39
C LEU A 81 -7.58 -7.84 4.40
N PRO A 82 -8.65 -8.55 4.75
CA PRO A 82 -9.84 -8.63 3.92
C PRO A 82 -10.53 -7.26 3.83
N VAL A 83 -10.99 -6.90 2.63
CA VAL A 83 -11.57 -5.58 2.34
C VAL A 83 -12.97 -5.76 1.78
N LYS A 84 -13.90 -4.94 2.26
CA LYS A 84 -15.26 -4.85 1.76
C LYS A 84 -15.57 -3.42 1.34
N ALA A 85 -16.10 -3.20 0.12
CA ALA A 85 -16.71 -1.91 -0.20
C ALA A 85 -18.10 -1.83 0.45
N VAL A 86 -18.33 -0.81 1.26
CA VAL A 86 -19.61 -0.61 1.95
C VAL A 86 -20.44 0.50 1.33
N ARG A 87 -19.79 1.53 0.78
CA ARG A 87 -20.40 2.65 0.04
C ARG A 87 -19.42 3.14 -1.03
N ARG A 88 -19.88 3.99 -1.94
CA ARG A 88 -19.03 4.56 -3.00
C ARG A 88 -17.79 5.23 -2.39
N GLY A 89 -16.62 4.65 -2.66
CA GLY A 89 -15.33 5.13 -2.17
C GLY A 89 -15.08 4.93 -0.67
N VAL A 90 -15.88 4.10 0.01
CA VAL A 90 -15.67 3.74 1.42
C VAL A 90 -15.45 2.24 1.52
N PHE A 91 -14.32 1.89 2.12
CA PHE A 91 -13.85 0.53 2.31
C PHE A 91 -13.78 0.20 3.79
N GLU A 92 -14.20 -1.00 4.16
CA GLU A 92 -14.25 -1.51 5.51
C GLU A 92 -13.33 -2.71 5.63
N ILE A 93 -12.65 -2.78 6.76
CA ILE A 93 -11.67 -3.82 7.10
C ILE A 93 -12.01 -4.34 8.49
N ALA A 94 -12.28 -5.63 8.58
CA ALA A 94 -12.37 -6.29 9.86
C ALA A 94 -10.96 -6.50 10.42
N PHE A 95 -10.70 -5.96 11.59
CA PHE A 95 -9.41 -6.06 12.26
C PHE A 95 -9.60 -6.54 13.69
N THR A 96 -8.86 -7.58 14.06
CA THR A 96 -8.78 -8.07 15.44
C THR A 96 -7.34 -7.87 15.92
N PRO A 97 -7.08 -6.99 16.90
CA PRO A 97 -5.74 -6.84 17.47
C PRO A 97 -5.38 -8.12 18.22
N GLU A 98 -4.33 -8.79 17.77
CA GLU A 98 -3.80 -9.98 18.45
C GLU A 98 -2.75 -9.54 19.49
N CYS A 99 -2.73 -10.20 20.65
CA CYS A 99 -1.62 -10.04 21.59
C CYS A 99 -0.36 -10.56 20.91
N ALA A 100 0.76 -9.83 20.97
CA ALA A 100 2.01 -10.27 20.38
C ALA A 100 2.52 -11.54 21.07
N ALA A 101 2.10 -12.71 20.59
CA ALA A 101 2.64 -13.98 21.02
C ALA A 101 4.06 -14.11 20.46
N GLY A 102 5.07 -13.88 21.31
CA GLY A 102 6.44 -14.35 21.06
C GLY A 102 7.57 -13.33 21.18
N ARG A 103 7.91 -12.95 22.42
CA ARG A 103 9.32 -12.90 22.89
C ARG A 103 9.45 -13.30 24.36
N SER A 104 8.81 -14.40 24.75
CA SER A 104 9.30 -15.15 25.92
C SER A 104 10.44 -16.04 25.42
N ARG A 105 11.69 -15.55 25.45
CA ARG A 105 12.84 -16.45 25.48
C ARG A 105 12.76 -17.24 26.79
N PRO A 106 12.97 -18.57 26.81
CA PRO A 106 13.20 -19.26 28.07
C PRO A 106 14.45 -18.65 28.70
N ARG A 107 14.38 -18.27 29.97
CA ARG A 107 15.59 -18.10 30.78
C ARG A 107 16.10 -19.52 31.03
N GLU A 108 17.30 -19.81 30.53
CA GLU A 108 18.14 -20.87 31.11
C GLU A 108 18.56 -20.48 32.54
#